data_AF-A0A2C5WTS7-F1
#
_entry.id   AF-A0A2C5WTS7-F1
#
_cell.length_a   1.000
_cell.length_b   1.000
_cell.length_c   1.000
_cell.angle_alpha   90.00
_cell.angle_beta   90.00
_cell.angle_gamma   90.00
#
_symmetry.space_group_name_H-M   'P 1'
#
loop_
_entity.id
_entity.type
_entity.pdbx_description
1 polymer ?
#
loop_
_entity_poly.entity_id
_entity_poly.type
_entity_poly.pdbx_seq_one_letter_code
_entity_poly.pdbx_strand_id
1 'polypeptide(L)'
;MFLFHLTSLCLSLLFFTAQPTQAAGKSVEFTIPTNSNPTSKQYLEEHGYSLCDINDSNSGFKTYSLYYGTSYSDTVQDLALHVGLNTERKVTTIFNNNLEHEAYREGYLELDEIFHSLCLSQNIDFNRMEWIVMDVYDRNVNAAIRHYRGNNHLTDKAQIRVTPKDMDWSTFSTMHYYETAAKMVPGKEIDRILVIQQERQIWAMSEPKRVEDAGHDRWPGVLTDFGSKPMNSGRAQV
;
A
#
# COMPACT_ATOMS: atom_id res chain seq x y z
N MET A 1 -17.97 9.58 0.31
CA MET A 1 -17.07 8.84 -0.61
C MET A 1 -16.37 9.87 -1.47
N PHE A 2 -15.05 9.77 -1.61
CA PHE A 2 -14.26 10.68 -2.45
C PHE A 2 -13.56 9.87 -3.54
N LEU A 3 -13.56 10.41 -4.76
CA LEU A 3 -12.74 9.91 -5.86
C LEU A 3 -11.40 10.64 -5.81
N PHE A 4 -10.30 9.89 -5.81
CA PHE A 4 -8.96 10.44 -5.92
C PHE A 4 -8.30 9.96 -7.22
N HIS A 5 -7.66 10.89 -7.93
CA HIS A 5 -6.73 10.55 -9.01
C HIS A 5 -5.39 10.17 -8.39
N LEU A 6 -5.06 8.89 -8.38
CA LEU A 6 -3.76 8.38 -7.95
C LEU A 6 -2.88 8.08 -9.17
N THR A 7 -1.57 8.20 -9.00
CA THR A 7 -0.60 7.68 -9.97
C THR A 7 -0.30 6.23 -9.57
N SER A 8 -0.43 5.28 -10.49
CA SER A 8 -0.08 3.88 -10.25
C SER A 8 1.03 3.43 -11.22
N LEU A 9 2.05 2.78 -10.68
CA LEU A 9 3.04 2.04 -11.45
C LEU A 9 2.52 0.62 -11.67
N CYS A 10 2.53 0.13 -12.92
CA CYS A 10 2.17 -1.25 -13.25
C CYS A 10 3.36 -1.90 -13.96
N LEU A 11 4.00 -2.86 -13.31
CA LEU A 11 5.22 -3.52 -13.76
C LEU A 11 4.85 -4.92 -14.24
N SER A 12 5.18 -5.28 -15.49
CA SER A 12 4.96 -6.64 -15.99
C SER A 12 6.19 -7.52 -15.84
N LEU A 13 5.94 -8.77 -15.49
CA LEU A 13 6.95 -9.77 -15.16
C LEU A 13 7.02 -10.82 -16.28
N LEU A 14 8.16 -10.90 -16.98
CA LEU A 14 8.40 -11.98 -17.95
C LEU A 14 8.92 -13.24 -17.27
N PHE A 15 8.42 -14.38 -17.73
CA PHE A 15 9.05 -15.67 -17.51
C PHE A 15 10.20 -15.83 -18.50
N PHE A 16 11.42 -15.92 -18.00
CA PHE A 16 12.48 -16.64 -18.71
C PHE A 16 12.34 -18.13 -18.38
N THR A 17 12.30 -18.98 -19.40
CA THR A 17 12.32 -20.45 -19.22
C THR A 17 13.74 -20.92 -18.90
N ALA A 18 14.32 -20.40 -17.82
CA ALA A 18 15.51 -20.94 -17.19
C ALA A 18 15.13 -22.29 -16.55
N GLN A 19 15.24 -23.37 -17.32
CA GLN A 19 14.87 -24.72 -16.90
C GLN A 19 15.68 -25.09 -15.64
N PRO A 20 15.05 -25.30 -14.47
CA PRO A 20 15.78 -25.61 -13.25
C PRO A 20 16.36 -27.01 -13.35
N THR A 21 17.69 -27.12 -13.40
CA THR A 21 18.41 -28.38 -13.31
C THR A 21 18.18 -28.97 -11.91
N GLN A 22 17.21 -29.87 -11.77
CA GLN A 22 16.91 -30.54 -10.52
C GLN A 22 18.08 -31.44 -10.11
N ALA A 23 18.96 -30.91 -9.26
CA ALA A 23 19.85 -31.74 -8.47
C ALA A 23 19.01 -32.52 -7.44
N ALA A 24 19.00 -33.84 -7.54
CA ALA A 24 18.18 -34.71 -6.69
C ALA A 24 18.74 -34.80 -5.26
N GLY A 25 18.54 -33.75 -4.46
CA GLY A 25 18.79 -33.75 -3.03
C GLY A 25 17.81 -34.66 -2.29
N LYS A 26 18.31 -35.52 -1.40
CA LYS A 26 17.43 -36.31 -0.51
C LYS A 26 16.66 -35.37 0.42
N SER A 27 15.34 -35.52 0.46
CA SER A 27 14.50 -34.97 1.52
C SER A 27 14.89 -35.56 2.87
N VAL A 28 15.45 -34.75 3.76
CA VAL A 28 15.53 -35.07 5.19
C VAL A 28 14.29 -34.45 5.84
N GLU A 29 13.45 -35.30 6.43
CA GLU A 29 12.22 -34.88 7.09
C GLU A 29 12.54 -34.21 8.44
N PHE A 30 12.85 -32.92 8.40
CA PHE A 30 12.87 -32.09 9.59
C PHE A 30 11.44 -31.64 9.91
N THR A 31 10.97 -31.97 11.10
CA THR A 31 9.82 -31.30 11.72
C THR A 31 10.21 -29.87 12.08
N ILE A 32 10.12 -28.96 11.10
CA ILE A 32 10.12 -27.51 11.34
C ILE A 32 8.96 -27.22 12.30
N PRO A 33 9.18 -26.52 13.41
CA PRO A 33 8.09 -26.19 14.33
C PRO A 33 7.12 -25.23 13.64
N THR A 34 5.82 -25.38 13.91
CA THR A 34 4.73 -24.80 13.10
C THR A 34 4.75 -23.26 13.02
N ASN A 35 5.44 -22.63 13.98
CA ASN A 35 5.66 -21.20 14.19
C ASN A 35 6.88 -20.62 13.44
N SER A 36 7.27 -21.22 12.32
CA SER A 36 8.27 -20.67 11.40
C SER A 36 7.95 -20.95 9.94
N ASN A 37 6.71 -21.35 9.65
CA ASN A 37 6.24 -21.68 8.31
C ASN A 37 5.42 -20.53 7.72
N PRO A 38 5.87 -19.85 6.65
CA PRO A 38 5.14 -18.72 6.05
C PRO A 38 3.80 -19.12 5.40
N THR A 39 3.52 -20.42 5.22
CA THR A 39 2.18 -20.89 4.80
C THR A 39 1.16 -20.91 5.94
N SER A 40 1.58 -20.69 7.19
CA SER A 40 0.69 -20.65 8.36
C SER A 40 0.03 -19.27 8.47
N LYS A 41 -1.28 -19.23 8.78
CA LYS A 41 -1.98 -17.97 9.08
C LYS A 41 -1.41 -17.27 10.33
N GLN A 42 -0.84 -18.04 11.25
CA GLN A 42 -0.22 -17.55 12.48
C GLN A 42 1.12 -16.86 12.24
N TYR A 43 1.78 -17.09 11.10
CA TYR A 43 3.09 -16.49 10.81
C TYR A 43 3.05 -14.96 10.84
N LEU A 44 2.03 -14.34 10.25
CA LEU A 44 1.84 -12.89 10.30
C LEU A 44 1.55 -12.42 11.74
N GLU A 45 0.72 -13.14 12.49
CA GLU A 45 0.35 -12.83 13.88
C GLU A 45 1.56 -12.88 14.82
N GLU A 46 2.43 -13.89 14.65
CA GLU A 46 3.69 -14.06 15.38
C GLU A 46 4.69 -12.93 15.07
N HIS A 47 4.68 -12.41 13.83
CA HIS A 47 5.42 -11.22 13.41
C HIS A 47 4.65 -9.91 13.68
N GLY A 48 3.60 -9.94 14.52
CA GLY A 48 2.93 -8.75 15.05
C GLY A 48 1.91 -8.07 14.12
N TYR A 49 1.55 -8.73 13.02
CA TYR A 49 0.59 -8.26 12.03
C TYR A 49 -0.76 -8.94 12.19
N SER A 50 -1.86 -8.19 12.18
CA SER A 50 -3.21 -8.77 12.06
C SER A 50 -3.70 -8.73 10.61
N LEU A 51 -4.52 -9.72 10.24
CA LEU A 51 -5.03 -9.89 8.89
C LEU A 51 -6.55 -9.64 8.84
N CYS A 52 -6.97 -8.70 8.01
CA CYS A 52 -8.38 -8.44 7.70
C CYS A 52 -8.64 -8.75 6.23
N ASP A 53 -9.47 -9.77 5.98
CA ASP A 53 -9.91 -10.19 4.65
C ASP A 53 -11.06 -9.29 4.16
N ILE A 54 -10.91 -8.72 2.96
CA ILE A 54 -11.90 -7.82 2.36
C ILE A 54 -12.91 -8.68 1.57
N ASN A 55 -14.02 -9.01 2.22
CA ASN A 55 -15.13 -9.79 1.64
C ASN A 55 -15.89 -9.11 0.46
N ASP A 56 -15.34 -8.06 -0.14
CA ASP A 56 -15.85 -7.47 -1.38
C ASP A 56 -15.35 -8.28 -2.60
N SER A 57 -15.97 -8.08 -3.77
CA SER A 57 -15.75 -8.90 -4.98
C SER A 57 -14.36 -8.81 -5.64
N ASN A 58 -13.40 -8.12 -5.02
CA ASN A 58 -11.98 -8.17 -5.35
C ASN A 58 -11.22 -8.69 -4.13
N SER A 59 -10.85 -9.98 -4.16
CA SER A 59 -10.09 -10.64 -3.08
C SER A 59 -8.85 -9.83 -2.68
N GLY A 60 -8.82 -9.38 -1.44
CA GLY A 60 -7.81 -8.46 -0.94
C GLY A 60 -7.68 -8.48 0.57
N PHE A 61 -6.51 -8.05 1.04
CA PHE A 61 -6.07 -8.16 2.42
C PHE A 61 -5.62 -6.80 2.91
N LYS A 62 -6.07 -6.43 4.11
CA LYS A 62 -5.48 -5.36 4.90
C LYS A 62 -4.68 -5.99 6.01
N THR A 63 -3.38 -5.73 6.01
CA THR A 63 -2.47 -6.11 7.07
C THR A 63 -2.30 -4.89 7.96
N TYR A 64 -2.65 -5.02 9.22
CA TYR A 64 -2.48 -3.97 10.24
C TYR A 64 -1.30 -4.34 11.13
N SER A 65 -0.47 -3.37 11.53
CA SER A 65 0.67 -3.60 12.41
C SER A 65 0.41 -2.96 13.77
N LEU A 66 0.80 -3.66 14.84
CA LEU A 66 0.90 -3.07 16.20
C LEU A 66 2.03 -2.02 16.32
N TYR A 67 2.86 -1.87 15.28
CA TYR A 67 4.09 -1.07 15.29
C TYR A 67 4.13 0.01 14.20
N TYR A 68 3.08 0.11 13.39
CA TYR A 68 2.80 1.27 12.56
C TYR A 68 1.88 2.24 13.31
N GLY A 69 2.13 3.55 13.19
CA GLY A 69 1.31 4.60 13.79
C GLY A 69 1.58 4.83 15.28
N THR A 70 2.53 5.71 15.62
CA THR A 70 2.89 6.04 17.01
C THR A 70 1.87 6.97 17.70
N SER A 71 0.59 6.61 17.68
CA SER A 71 -0.40 7.20 18.59
C SER A 71 -0.19 6.65 20.00
N TYR A 72 -0.54 7.42 21.03
CA TYR A 72 -0.16 7.16 22.44
C TYR A 72 -0.99 6.04 23.12
N SER A 73 -1.39 5.02 22.37
CA SER A 73 -2.34 3.98 22.80
C SER A 73 -1.90 2.61 22.26
N ASP A 74 -1.37 1.75 23.13
CA ASP A 74 -0.86 0.39 22.83
C ASP A 74 -1.94 -0.64 22.39
N THR A 75 -3.05 -0.16 21.82
CA THR A 75 -4.28 -0.90 21.54
C THR A 75 -4.88 -0.61 20.17
N VAL A 76 -4.31 0.32 19.39
CA VAL A 76 -4.77 0.68 18.05
C VAL A 76 -3.71 0.26 17.04
N GLN A 77 -4.08 -0.66 16.14
CA GLN A 77 -3.24 -1.04 15.01
C GLN A 77 -3.56 -0.16 13.80
N ASP A 78 -2.59 0.55 13.25
CA ASP A 78 -2.78 1.28 12.00
C ASP A 78 -2.50 0.38 10.77
N LEU A 79 -3.02 0.82 9.62
CA LEU A 79 -2.96 0.07 8.36
C LEU A 79 -1.54 0.09 7.78
N ALA A 80 -0.77 -0.96 8.04
CA ALA A 80 0.57 -1.13 7.50
C ALA A 80 0.58 -1.38 5.99
N LEU A 81 -0.28 -2.27 5.50
CA LEU A 81 -0.30 -2.70 4.11
C LEU A 81 -1.73 -3.00 3.61
N HIS A 82 -2.01 -2.66 2.36
CA HIS A 82 -3.28 -3.00 1.69
C HIS A 82 -3.00 -3.61 0.31
N VAL A 83 -3.31 -4.90 0.15
CA VAL A 83 -3.04 -5.72 -1.04
C VAL A 83 -4.34 -6.21 -1.67
N GLY A 84 -4.47 -6.17 -3.00
CA GLY A 84 -5.45 -6.94 -3.76
C GLY A 84 -4.75 -8.05 -4.56
N LEU A 85 -5.29 -9.27 -4.51
CA LEU A 85 -4.81 -10.41 -5.29
C LEU A 85 -5.89 -10.81 -6.29
N ASN A 86 -5.66 -10.58 -7.59
CA ASN A 86 -6.55 -11.04 -8.65
C ASN A 86 -5.89 -12.20 -9.41
N THR A 87 -6.25 -13.43 -9.06
CA THR A 87 -5.65 -14.66 -9.62
C THR A 87 -6.10 -14.97 -11.04
N GLU A 88 -7.32 -14.57 -11.43
CA GLU A 88 -7.84 -14.70 -12.80
C GLU A 88 -6.98 -13.90 -13.79
N ARG A 89 -6.69 -12.64 -13.44
CA ARG A 89 -5.92 -11.70 -14.26
C ARG A 89 -4.42 -11.69 -13.95
N LYS A 90 -3.99 -12.46 -12.94
CA LYS A 90 -2.61 -12.59 -12.45
C LYS A 90 -1.99 -11.24 -12.02
N VAL A 91 -2.78 -10.42 -11.32
CA VAL A 91 -2.39 -9.07 -10.87
C VAL A 91 -2.36 -9.02 -9.34
N THR A 92 -1.21 -8.63 -8.80
CA THR A 92 -1.11 -8.10 -7.42
C THR A 92 -1.24 -6.58 -7.47
N THR A 93 -2.01 -5.99 -6.56
CA THR A 93 -2.13 -4.53 -6.41
C THR A 93 -1.82 -4.10 -4.97
N ILE A 94 -0.81 -3.28 -4.78
CA ILE A 94 -0.49 -2.62 -3.51
C ILE A 94 -1.14 -1.24 -3.51
N PHE A 95 -2.25 -1.11 -2.78
CA PHE A 95 -3.05 0.12 -2.67
C PHE A 95 -2.50 1.10 -1.65
N ASN A 96 -1.83 0.59 -0.61
CA ASN A 96 -1.09 1.37 0.36
C ASN A 96 0.03 0.50 0.94
N ASN A 97 1.19 1.09 1.21
CA ASN A 97 2.34 0.45 1.83
C ASN A 97 3.02 1.48 2.74
N ASN A 98 2.89 1.28 4.06
CA ASN A 98 3.52 2.11 5.09
C ASN A 98 4.56 1.31 5.89
N LEU A 99 4.96 0.12 5.42
CA LEU A 99 5.91 -0.76 6.12
C LEU A 99 7.26 -0.04 6.37
N GLU A 100 7.69 0.82 5.44
CA GLU A 100 8.87 1.70 5.57
C GLU A 100 8.75 2.78 6.68
N HIS A 101 7.63 2.87 7.38
CA HIS A 101 7.39 3.77 8.50
C HIS A 101 7.19 3.02 9.84
N GLU A 102 7.34 1.69 9.86
CA GLU A 102 7.31 0.92 11.11
C GLU A 102 8.60 1.09 11.93
N ALA A 103 8.46 0.99 13.25
CA ALA A 103 9.62 1.02 14.14
C ALA A 103 10.47 -0.25 13.95
N TYR A 104 11.74 -0.08 13.55
CA TYR A 104 12.68 -1.19 13.35
C TYR A 104 12.76 -2.10 14.58
N ARG A 105 12.61 -3.41 14.35
CA ARG A 105 12.55 -4.44 15.37
C ARG A 105 12.99 -5.80 14.81
N GLU A 106 13.45 -6.68 15.68
CA GLU A 106 13.63 -8.10 15.35
C GLU A 106 12.26 -8.73 15.05
N GLY A 107 12.14 -9.47 13.94
CA GLY A 107 10.85 -10.03 13.50
C GLY A 107 9.88 -9.06 12.82
N TYR A 108 10.37 -7.95 12.25
CA TYR A 108 9.66 -7.21 11.18
C TYR A 108 9.79 -7.99 9.86
N LEU A 109 8.80 -7.86 8.96
CA LEU A 109 8.77 -8.53 7.65
C LEU A 109 8.83 -7.53 6.49
N GLU A 110 9.62 -7.81 5.46
CA GLU A 110 9.58 -7.05 4.21
C GLU A 110 8.29 -7.35 3.40
N LEU A 111 7.97 -6.48 2.45
CA LEU A 111 6.72 -6.56 1.67
C LEU A 111 6.62 -7.86 0.87
N ASP A 112 7.71 -8.39 0.34
CA ASP A 112 7.73 -9.68 -0.35
C ASP A 112 7.45 -10.85 0.61
N GLU A 113 7.97 -10.83 1.85
CA GLU A 113 7.68 -11.87 2.86
C GLU A 113 6.19 -11.89 3.25
N ILE A 114 5.60 -10.71 3.49
CA ILE A 114 4.15 -10.57 3.75
C ILE A 114 3.36 -11.02 2.52
N PHE A 115 3.75 -10.60 1.32
CA PHE A 115 3.08 -10.98 0.06
C PHE A 115 3.15 -12.50 -0.21
N HIS A 116 4.29 -13.14 0.03
CA HIS A 116 4.45 -14.59 -0.09
C HIS A 116 3.57 -15.30 0.93
N SER A 117 3.58 -14.89 2.20
CA SER A 117 2.73 -15.50 3.24
C SER A 117 1.24 -15.37 2.90
N LEU A 118 0.78 -14.18 2.47
CA LEU A 118 -0.59 -13.96 2.00
C LEU A 118 -0.96 -14.91 0.85
N CYS A 119 -0.12 -15.02 -0.19
CA CYS A 119 -0.36 -15.93 -1.31
C CYS A 119 -0.40 -17.40 -0.87
N LEU A 120 0.58 -17.84 -0.08
CA LEU A 120 0.70 -19.21 0.41
C LEU A 120 -0.49 -19.61 1.30
N SER A 121 -0.95 -18.70 2.17
CA SER A 121 -2.12 -18.91 3.06
C SER A 121 -3.45 -19.11 2.30
N GLN A 122 -3.50 -18.69 1.03
CA GLN A 122 -4.63 -18.82 0.11
C GLN A 122 -4.40 -19.87 -0.99
N ASN A 123 -3.31 -20.67 -0.90
CA ASN A 123 -2.89 -21.63 -1.92
C ASN A 123 -2.69 -21.01 -3.32
N ILE A 124 -2.19 -19.77 -3.36
CA ILE A 124 -1.83 -19.02 -4.56
C ILE A 124 -0.33 -19.16 -4.81
N ASP A 125 0.04 -19.71 -5.96
CA ASP A 125 1.42 -19.63 -6.44
C ASP A 125 1.73 -18.22 -6.95
N PHE A 126 2.48 -17.44 -6.16
CA PHE A 126 2.88 -16.08 -6.50
C PHE A 126 3.72 -16.00 -7.79
N ASN A 127 4.40 -17.08 -8.18
CA ASN A 127 5.13 -17.17 -9.45
C ASN A 127 4.19 -17.14 -10.67
N ARG A 128 2.87 -17.28 -10.48
CA ARG A 128 1.87 -17.13 -11.56
C ARG A 128 1.42 -15.68 -11.76
N MET A 129 1.81 -14.73 -10.90
CA MET A 129 1.52 -13.31 -11.12
C MET A 129 2.33 -12.77 -12.30
N GLU A 130 1.68 -12.01 -13.17
CA GLU A 130 2.25 -11.39 -14.38
C GLU A 130 2.36 -9.87 -14.24
N TRP A 131 1.63 -9.27 -13.29
CA TRP A 131 1.64 -7.83 -13.02
C TRP A 131 1.72 -7.53 -11.53
N ILE A 132 2.56 -6.57 -11.18
CA ILE A 132 2.54 -5.89 -9.88
C ILE A 132 2.14 -4.43 -10.12
N VAL A 133 1.05 -4.01 -9.50
CA VAL A 133 0.56 -2.63 -9.50
C VAL A 133 0.84 -2.03 -8.13
N MET A 134 1.42 -0.83 -8.07
CA MET A 134 1.65 -0.09 -6.82
C MET A 134 1.16 1.34 -6.97
N ASP A 135 0.44 1.85 -5.99
CA ASP A 135 0.06 3.26 -5.92
C ASP A 135 1.22 4.12 -5.40
N VAL A 136 1.48 5.23 -6.08
CA VAL A 136 2.61 6.11 -5.82
C VAL A 136 2.17 7.26 -4.93
N TYR A 137 2.47 7.14 -3.64
CA TYR A 137 2.33 8.23 -2.67
C TYR A 137 3.62 9.05 -2.50
N ASP A 138 4.78 8.48 -2.87
CA ASP A 138 6.09 9.16 -2.85
C ASP A 138 6.04 10.47 -3.68
N ARG A 139 6.40 11.59 -3.04
CA ARG A 139 6.42 12.93 -3.65
C ARG A 139 7.52 13.09 -4.70
N ASN A 140 8.70 12.51 -4.47
CA ASN A 140 9.85 12.57 -5.36
C ASN A 140 9.60 11.73 -6.62
N VAL A 141 9.02 10.54 -6.47
CA VAL A 141 8.62 9.70 -7.61
C VAL A 141 7.50 10.37 -8.43
N ASN A 142 6.49 10.94 -7.78
CA ASN A 142 5.49 11.76 -8.48
C ASN A 142 6.10 12.99 -9.17
N ALA A 143 7.13 13.62 -8.60
CA ALA A 143 7.84 14.73 -9.23
C ALA A 143 8.66 14.28 -10.46
N ALA A 144 9.35 13.14 -10.38
CA ALA A 144 10.07 12.54 -11.50
C ALA A 144 9.11 12.17 -12.65
N ILE A 145 7.95 11.59 -12.33
CA ILE A 145 6.89 11.29 -13.31
C ILE A 145 6.39 12.56 -14.00
N ARG A 146 6.18 13.67 -13.27
CA ARG A 146 5.77 14.97 -13.86
C ARG A 146 6.85 15.58 -14.75
N HIS A 147 8.11 15.55 -14.31
CA HIS A 147 9.26 16.01 -15.09
C HIS A 147 9.41 15.21 -16.39
N TYR A 148 9.28 13.88 -16.32
CA TYR A 148 9.28 13.01 -17.49
C TYR A 148 8.18 13.37 -18.50
N ARG A 149 6.95 13.63 -18.01
CA ARG A 149 5.82 14.06 -18.86
C ARG A 149 6.11 15.38 -19.56
N GLY A 150 6.61 16.38 -18.84
CA GLY A 150 6.94 17.69 -19.40
C GLY A 150 7.97 17.60 -20.55
N ASN A 151 9.06 16.86 -20.31
CA ASN A 151 10.15 16.69 -21.28
C ASN A 151 9.74 15.88 -22.52
N ASN A 152 8.78 14.98 -22.40
CA ASN A 152 8.23 14.18 -23.50
C ASN A 152 6.91 14.74 -24.08
N HIS A 153 6.51 15.96 -23.68
CA HIS A 153 5.27 16.62 -24.10
C HIS A 153 3.98 15.80 -23.88
N LEU A 154 3.98 14.94 -22.86
CA LEU A 154 2.86 14.07 -22.49
C LEU A 154 1.87 14.82 -21.60
N THR A 155 0.56 14.61 -21.83
CA THR A 155 -0.48 15.09 -20.90
C THR A 155 -0.45 14.30 -19.59
N ASP A 156 -1.03 14.83 -18.51
CA ASP A 156 -1.10 14.13 -17.21
C ASP A 156 -1.80 12.76 -17.31
N LYS A 157 -2.81 12.65 -18.17
CA LYS A 157 -3.59 11.43 -18.41
C LYS A 157 -2.95 10.44 -19.39
N ALA A 158 -1.89 10.81 -20.09
CA ALA A 158 -1.22 9.90 -21.02
C ALA A 158 -0.61 8.71 -20.28
N GLN A 159 -0.67 7.51 -20.87
CA GLN A 159 0.07 6.37 -20.36
C GLN A 159 1.56 6.52 -20.71
N ILE A 160 2.43 6.48 -19.70
CA ILE A 160 3.86 6.26 -19.93
C ILE A 160 4.06 4.74 -20.06
N ARG A 161 4.93 4.33 -20.98
CA ARG A 161 5.41 2.96 -21.12
C ARG A 161 6.91 3.02 -21.39
N VAL A 162 7.69 2.29 -20.59
CA VAL A 162 9.11 2.02 -20.84
C VAL A 162 9.40 0.53 -20.74
N THR A 163 10.46 0.08 -21.41
CA THR A 163 11.02 -1.27 -21.44
C THR A 163 12.55 -1.19 -21.30
N PRO A 164 13.27 -2.28 -20.97
CA PRO A 164 14.74 -2.29 -20.86
C PRO A 164 15.53 -1.85 -22.11
N LYS A 165 14.87 -1.56 -23.24
CA LYS A 165 15.47 -1.09 -24.50
C LYS A 165 15.29 0.41 -24.73
N ASP A 166 14.43 1.08 -23.96
CA ASP A 166 14.17 2.50 -24.07
C ASP A 166 15.20 3.27 -23.25
N MET A 167 15.71 4.40 -23.77
CA MET A 167 16.78 5.17 -23.10
C MET A 167 16.37 5.64 -21.69
N ASP A 168 15.07 5.89 -21.50
CA ASP A 168 14.48 6.38 -20.26
C ASP A 168 14.22 5.30 -19.21
N TRP A 169 14.54 4.02 -19.48
CA TRP A 169 14.32 2.90 -18.58
C TRP A 169 14.84 3.16 -17.15
N SER A 170 16.06 3.69 -17.06
CA SER A 170 16.75 4.01 -15.80
C SER A 170 16.05 5.09 -14.98
N THR A 171 15.20 5.93 -15.58
CA THR A 171 14.36 6.90 -14.86
C THR A 171 13.39 6.20 -13.91
N PHE A 172 12.92 5.01 -14.29
CA PHE A 172 11.90 4.26 -13.55
C PHE A 172 12.45 3.01 -12.86
N SER A 173 13.43 2.32 -13.47
CA SER A 173 14.02 1.09 -12.91
C SER A 173 14.97 1.32 -11.73
N THR A 174 15.24 2.58 -11.36
CA THR A 174 16.03 2.97 -10.19
C THR A 174 15.17 3.49 -9.03
N MET A 175 13.84 3.52 -9.19
CA MET A 175 12.89 3.85 -8.13
C MET A 175 12.72 2.64 -7.19
N HIS A 176 12.53 2.87 -5.88
CA HIS A 176 12.37 1.79 -4.89
C HIS A 176 11.26 0.79 -5.28
N TYR A 177 10.16 1.27 -5.85
CA TYR A 177 9.05 0.45 -6.37
C TYR A 177 9.52 -0.66 -7.33
N TYR A 178 10.56 -0.43 -8.15
CA TYR A 178 11.10 -1.44 -9.06
C TYR A 178 11.81 -2.57 -8.30
N GLU A 179 12.64 -2.24 -7.31
CA GLU A 179 13.31 -3.23 -6.46
C GLU A 179 12.29 -4.03 -5.65
N THR A 180 11.32 -3.35 -5.03
CA THR A 180 10.20 -3.97 -4.31
C THR A 180 9.46 -4.99 -5.18
N ALA A 181 9.10 -4.63 -6.41
CA ALA A 181 8.43 -5.55 -7.34
C ALA A 181 9.31 -6.73 -7.75
N ALA A 182 10.62 -6.54 -7.88
CA ALA A 182 11.56 -7.61 -8.21
C ALA A 182 11.73 -8.62 -7.06
N LYS A 183 11.70 -8.17 -5.80
CA LYS A 183 11.68 -9.05 -4.61
C LYS A 183 10.40 -9.87 -4.54
N MET A 184 9.24 -9.25 -4.79
CA MET A 184 7.93 -9.90 -4.68
C MET A 184 7.75 -11.17 -5.54
N VAL A 185 8.34 -11.25 -6.73
CA VAL A 185 8.29 -12.47 -7.57
C VAL A 185 9.70 -12.83 -8.04
N PRO A 186 10.51 -13.48 -7.18
CA PRO A 186 11.92 -13.69 -7.42
C PRO A 186 12.16 -14.62 -8.61
N GLY A 187 13.23 -14.37 -9.37
CA GLY A 187 13.58 -15.14 -10.57
C GLY A 187 12.82 -14.74 -11.84
N LYS A 188 11.97 -13.70 -11.78
CA LYS A 188 11.43 -13.02 -12.98
C LYS A 188 12.13 -11.70 -13.23
N GLU A 189 12.20 -11.31 -14.50
CA GLU A 189 12.61 -9.95 -14.89
C GLU A 189 11.38 -9.09 -15.18
N ILE A 190 11.49 -7.80 -14.87
CA ILE A 190 10.47 -6.82 -15.20
C ILE A 190 10.75 -6.30 -16.63
N ASP A 191 9.90 -6.65 -17.60
CA ASP A 191 10.08 -6.28 -19.02
C ASP A 191 9.53 -4.90 -19.36
N ARG A 192 8.71 -4.33 -18.46
CA ARG A 192 7.94 -3.14 -18.71
C ARG A 192 7.57 -2.44 -17.42
N ILE A 193 7.59 -1.12 -17.46
CA ILE A 193 6.98 -0.26 -16.47
C ILE A 193 5.96 0.60 -17.21
N LEU A 194 4.70 0.56 -16.74
CA LEU A 194 3.63 1.43 -17.19
C LEU A 194 3.34 2.43 -16.06
N VAL A 195 3.23 3.72 -16.39
CA VAL A 195 2.74 4.74 -15.44
C VAL A 195 1.40 5.23 -15.92
N ILE A 196 0.36 5.01 -15.12
CA ILE A 196 -1.03 5.39 -15.44
C ILE A 196 -1.65 6.17 -14.29
N GLN A 197 -2.53 7.11 -14.63
CA GLN A 197 -3.39 7.77 -13.65
C GLN A 197 -4.65 6.92 -13.47
N GLN A 198 -4.93 6.47 -12.25
CA GLN A 198 -6.14 5.72 -11.91
C GLN A 198 -7.08 6.58 -11.08
N GLU A 199 -8.39 6.44 -11.29
CA GLU A 199 -9.41 6.91 -10.36
C GLU A 199 -9.70 5.81 -9.35
N ARG A 200 -9.44 6.06 -8.07
CA ARG A 200 -9.80 5.14 -6.99
C ARG A 200 -10.86 5.75 -6.07
N GLN A 201 -11.81 4.92 -5.66
CA GLN A 201 -12.65 5.20 -4.51
C GLN A 201 -11.83 4.90 -3.26
N ILE A 202 -11.44 5.94 -2.51
CA ILE A 202 -10.85 5.75 -1.19
C ILE A 202 -12.00 5.83 -0.18
N TRP A 203 -12.25 4.71 0.50
CA TRP A 203 -12.95 4.76 1.78
C TRP A 203 -12.01 5.38 2.81
N ALA A 204 -12.09 6.71 2.94
CA ALA A 204 -11.78 7.34 4.20
C ALA A 204 -12.63 6.63 5.26
N MET A 205 -11.99 5.83 6.12
CA MET A 205 -12.60 5.39 7.37
C MET A 205 -13.07 6.67 8.05
N SER A 206 -14.35 6.74 8.41
CA SER A 206 -14.91 7.95 9.02
C SER A 206 -14.04 8.30 10.22
N GLU A 207 -13.49 9.52 10.24
CA GLU A 207 -12.73 10.02 11.39
C GLU A 207 -13.49 9.66 12.67
N PRO A 208 -12.84 9.08 13.69
CA PRO A 208 -13.51 8.83 14.95
C PRO A 208 -14.06 10.17 15.43
N LYS A 209 -15.39 10.31 15.42
CA LYS A 209 -16.05 11.57 15.81
C LYS A 209 -15.44 11.97 17.14
N ARG A 210 -14.81 13.14 17.19
CA ARG A 210 -14.47 13.76 18.47
C ARG A 210 -15.75 13.77 19.28
N VAL A 211 -15.73 13.04 20.40
CA VAL A 211 -16.77 13.16 21.40
C VAL A 211 -16.60 14.57 21.93
N GLU A 212 -17.52 15.47 21.57
CA GLU A 212 -17.59 16.78 22.20
C GLU A 212 -18.00 16.52 23.65
N ASP A 213 -17.05 16.68 24.58
CA ASP A 213 -17.19 16.21 25.96
C ASP A 213 -18.42 16.81 26.65
N ALA A 214 -19.44 15.97 26.87
CA ALA A 214 -20.76 16.37 27.33
C ALA A 214 -20.86 16.62 28.87
N GLY A 215 -19.85 17.30 29.42
CA GLY A 215 -19.98 18.16 30.61
C GLY A 215 -19.87 17.55 32.01
N HIS A 216 -19.92 18.47 32.99
CA HIS A 216 -19.72 18.32 34.45
C HIS A 216 -18.25 18.11 34.89
N ASP A 217 -17.65 18.82 35.85
CA ASP A 217 -17.98 20.02 36.68
C ASP A 217 -16.67 20.44 37.45
N ARG A 218 -16.48 21.47 38.31
CA ARG A 218 -17.36 22.50 38.94
C ARG A 218 -16.57 23.75 39.44
N TRP A 219 -16.66 24.88 38.70
CA TRP A 219 -16.60 26.27 39.22
C TRP A 219 -15.33 26.74 40.00
N PRO A 220 -15.20 28.00 40.49
CA PRO A 220 -15.91 29.27 40.17
C PRO A 220 -14.99 30.44 39.72
N GLY A 221 -15.54 31.54 39.19
CA GLY A 221 -14.98 32.89 39.45
C GLY A 221 -15.06 34.00 38.38
N VAL A 222 -15.68 35.13 38.78
CA VAL A 222 -15.49 36.52 38.30
C VAL A 222 -16.12 37.00 36.96
N LEU A 223 -16.91 38.07 37.13
CA LEU A 223 -17.40 39.18 36.26
C LEU A 223 -16.64 39.48 34.93
N THR A 224 -17.19 40.13 33.89
CA THR A 224 -18.41 40.98 33.66
C THR A 224 -18.72 40.96 32.14
N ASP A 225 -19.98 40.83 31.67
CA ASP A 225 -21.06 41.84 31.48
C ASP A 225 -20.99 42.65 30.15
N PHE A 226 -22.16 43.06 29.62
CA PHE A 226 -22.45 43.67 28.30
C PHE A 226 -22.17 42.78 27.06
N GLY A 227 -22.95 42.83 25.97
CA GLY A 227 -24.19 43.59 25.70
C GLY A 227 -24.87 43.24 24.35
N SER A 228 -26.11 43.67 24.18
CA SER A 228 -27.12 43.30 23.17
C SER A 228 -26.75 43.22 21.66
N LYS A 229 -27.36 42.23 20.98
CA LYS A 229 -27.76 42.22 19.54
C LYS A 229 -28.60 43.48 19.14
N PRO A 230 -28.94 43.69 17.85
CA PRO A 230 -28.13 43.68 16.60
C PRO A 230 -28.51 44.87 15.66
N MET A 231 -27.95 44.99 14.44
CA MET A 231 -28.76 45.40 13.27
C MET A 231 -28.11 45.16 11.90
N ASN A 232 -28.97 45.00 10.88
CA ASN A 232 -28.59 45.02 9.46
C ASN A 232 -28.27 46.44 8.98
N SER A 233 -27.40 46.56 7.98
CA SER A 233 -27.57 47.58 6.94
C SER A 233 -27.47 46.92 5.55
N GLY A 234 -28.55 47.01 4.79
CA GLY A 234 -28.57 46.67 3.37
C GLY A 234 -28.76 47.95 2.57
N ARG A 235 -27.92 48.19 1.56
CA ARG A 235 -28.15 49.28 0.60
C ARG A 235 -27.53 48.95 -0.75
N ALA A 236 -28.38 48.59 -1.69
CA ALA A 236 -28.09 48.76 -3.11
C ALA A 236 -28.55 50.16 -3.55
N GLN A 237 -27.89 50.75 -4.54
CA GLN A 237 -28.54 51.65 -5.51
C GLN A 237 -27.63 51.92 -6.72
N VAL A 238 -28.23 51.78 -7.91
CA VAL A 238 -27.89 52.36 -9.22
C VAL A 238 -26.47 52.13 -9.73
#